data_AF-A0A958ADR7-F1
#
_entry.id   AF-A0A958ADR7-F1
#
_cell.length_a   1.000
_cell.length_b   1.000
_cell.length_c   1.000
_cell.angle_alpha   90.00
_cell.angle_beta   90.00
_cell.angle_gamma   90.00
#
_symmetry.space_group_name_H-M   'P 1'
#
loop_
_entity.id
_entity.type
_entity.pdbx_description
1 polymer ?
#
loop_
_entity_poly.entity_id
_entity_poly.type
_entity_poly.pdbx_seq_one_letter_code
_entity_poly.pdbx_strand_id
1 'polypeptide(L)'
;VKPINWAELKPLLGQLLAAVKGEADTVKMTLIGKPGRIIEKEKVVLTSLQSAKSPSLPKGLPRPPSEPTTYLVFIAKKQWSKVKESIANFPEDKLIIEGFPVYDRRIGQNGAMCVYAQNVTTKLIQQAKREANQSQNNEEE
;
A
#
# COMPACT_ATOMS: atom_id res chain seq x y z
N VAL A 1 -23.16 -18.28 -9.61
CA VAL A 1 -22.83 -18.55 -8.19
C VAL A 1 -23.19 -17.33 -7.37
N LYS A 2 -24.13 -17.45 -6.43
CA LYS A 2 -24.50 -16.38 -5.50
C LYS A 2 -23.33 -16.15 -4.54
N PRO A 3 -22.90 -14.91 -4.23
CA PRO A 3 -21.86 -14.67 -3.25
C PRO A 3 -22.31 -15.21 -1.89
N ILE A 4 -21.37 -15.74 -1.11
CA ILE A 4 -21.65 -16.19 0.26
C ILE A 4 -22.23 -15.03 1.08
N ASN A 5 -23.28 -15.29 1.84
CA ASN A 5 -23.90 -14.28 2.69
C ASN A 5 -23.03 -14.07 3.95
N TRP A 6 -22.89 -12.82 4.41
CA TRP A 6 -22.20 -12.50 5.66
C TRP A 6 -22.77 -13.21 6.88
N ALA A 7 -24.08 -13.50 6.89
CA ALA A 7 -24.70 -14.28 7.97
C ALA A 7 -24.16 -15.71 8.06
N GLU A 8 -23.88 -16.34 6.92
CA GLU A 8 -23.30 -17.69 6.82
C GLU A 8 -21.78 -17.65 7.05
N LEU A 9 -21.12 -16.57 6.63
CA LEU A 9 -19.67 -16.43 6.73
C LEU A 9 -19.18 -16.18 8.18
N LYS A 10 -19.92 -15.40 8.98
CA LYS A 10 -19.55 -15.06 10.37
C LYS A 10 -19.21 -16.27 11.26
N PRO A 11 -20.06 -17.32 11.38
CA PRO A 11 -19.72 -18.46 12.23
C PRO A 11 -18.47 -19.20 11.74
N LEU A 12 -18.24 -19.29 10.43
CA LEU A 12 -17.05 -19.91 9.85
C LEU A 12 -15.78 -19.11 10.16
N LEU A 13 -15.85 -17.79 10.09
CA LEU A 13 -14.73 -16.92 10.49
C LEU A 13 -14.40 -17.08 11.98
N GLY A 14 -15.41 -17.24 12.84
CA GLY A 14 -15.20 -17.52 14.26
C GLY A 14 -14.42 -18.81 14.50
N GLN A 15 -14.78 -19.90 13.78
CA GLN A 15 -14.05 -21.16 13.83
C GLN A 15 -12.59 -21.00 13.37
N LEU A 16 -12.37 -20.27 12.26
CA LEU A 16 -11.04 -20.04 11.72
C LEU A 16 -10.15 -19.23 12.67
N LEU A 17 -10.71 -18.22 13.33
CA LEU A 17 -9.97 -17.38 14.27
C LEU A 17 -9.56 -18.13 15.55
N ALA A 18 -10.37 -19.12 15.95
CA ALA A 18 -10.11 -20.00 17.09
C ALA A 18 -9.16 -21.16 16.76
N ALA A 19 -9.01 -21.52 15.49
CA ALA A 19 -8.15 -22.61 15.05
C ALA A 19 -6.65 -22.23 15.10
N VAL A 20 -5.80 -23.26 14.98
CA VAL A 20 -4.36 -23.07 14.78
C VAL A 20 -4.14 -22.34 13.46
N LYS A 21 -3.38 -21.25 13.51
CA LYS A 21 -3.08 -20.43 12.33
C LYS A 21 -1.97 -21.09 11.52
N GLY A 22 -2.09 -21.03 10.20
CA GLY A 22 -0.96 -21.29 9.31
C GLY A 22 0.12 -20.21 9.44
N GLU A 23 1.28 -20.48 8.87
CA GLU A 23 2.41 -19.56 8.83
C GLU A 23 2.47 -18.81 7.50
N ALA A 24 2.88 -17.54 7.55
CA ALA A 24 3.10 -16.72 6.37
C ALA A 24 4.54 -16.20 6.39
N ASP A 25 5.37 -16.69 5.47
CA ASP A 25 6.80 -16.34 5.40
C ASP A 25 7.04 -14.91 4.92
N THR A 26 6.17 -14.39 4.06
CA THR A 26 6.33 -13.07 3.47
C THR A 26 4.98 -12.38 3.30
N VAL A 27 4.91 -11.16 3.82
CA VAL A 27 3.78 -10.26 3.62
C VAL A 27 4.31 -8.96 3.04
N LYS A 28 3.81 -8.58 1.87
CA LYS A 28 4.17 -7.34 1.18
C LYS A 28 2.92 -6.65 0.66
N MET A 29 2.86 -5.34 0.82
CA MET A 29 1.82 -4.50 0.24
C MET A 29 2.43 -3.43 -0.66
N THR A 30 1.81 -3.22 -1.82
CA THR A 30 2.15 -2.15 -2.74
C THR A 30 1.04 -1.11 -2.76
N LEU A 31 1.38 0.14 -2.43
CA LEU A 31 0.49 1.29 -2.55
C LEU A 31 0.96 2.19 -3.69
N ILE A 32 0.03 2.56 -4.57
CA ILE A 32 0.30 3.50 -5.67
C ILE A 32 -0.71 4.62 -5.61
N GLY A 33 -0.24 5.85 -5.43
CA GLY A 33 -1.13 6.99 -5.33
C GLY A 33 -0.41 8.29 -5.06
N LYS A 34 -1.18 9.39 -5.09
CA LYS A 34 -0.68 10.68 -4.64
C LYS A 34 -0.65 10.65 -3.11
N PRO A 35 0.46 11.06 -2.47
CA PRO A 35 0.46 11.21 -1.02
C PRO A 35 -0.52 12.29 -0.60
N GLY A 36 -1.14 12.12 0.57
CA GLY A 36 -1.80 13.21 1.28
C GLY A 36 -0.77 14.17 1.88
N ARG A 37 -1.13 14.81 3.00
CA ARG A 37 -0.21 15.68 3.74
C ARG A 37 1.08 14.92 4.09
N ILE A 38 2.22 15.56 3.85
CA ILE A 38 3.53 15.08 4.28
C ILE A 38 3.89 15.70 5.63
N ILE A 39 4.33 14.88 6.57
CA ILE A 39 4.87 15.31 7.86
C ILE A 39 6.26 14.71 8.01
N GLU A 40 7.28 15.55 8.04
CA GLU A 40 8.67 15.11 8.28
C GLU A 40 9.03 15.28 9.76
N LYS A 41 9.55 14.22 10.39
CA LYS A 41 10.05 14.26 11.77
C LYS A 41 11.34 13.46 11.87
N GLU A 42 12.45 14.17 12.09
CA GLU A 42 13.79 13.61 12.32
C GLU A 42 14.21 12.57 11.29
N LYS A 43 13.95 11.27 11.56
CA LYS A 43 14.33 10.11 10.75
C LYS A 43 13.17 9.49 9.96
N VAL A 44 11.94 9.93 10.18
CA VAL A 44 10.73 9.37 9.56
C VAL A 44 9.91 10.44 8.86
N VAL A 45 9.26 10.04 7.78
CA VAL A 45 8.31 10.84 7.03
C VAL A 45 6.98 10.10 7.03
N LEU A 46 5.92 10.82 7.37
CA LEU A 46 4.57 10.29 7.50
C LEU A 46 3.69 10.86 6.38
N THR A 47 2.88 10.00 5.79
CA THR A 47 1.80 10.41 4.89
C THR A 47 0.65 9.43 4.98
N SER A 48 -0.45 9.74 4.30
CA SER A 48 -1.61 8.87 4.20
C SER A 48 -2.06 8.71 2.75
N LEU A 49 -2.49 7.50 2.41
CA LEU A 49 -3.20 7.21 1.16
C LEU A 49 -4.58 6.64 1.49
N GLN A 50 -5.58 6.94 0.67
CA GLN A 50 -6.92 6.40 0.83
C GLN A 50 -7.32 5.60 -0.40
N SER A 51 -7.83 4.38 -0.20
CA SER A 51 -8.42 3.57 -1.26
C SER A 51 -9.94 3.57 -1.10
N ALA A 52 -10.64 4.26 -2.00
CA ALA A 52 -12.10 4.29 -2.07
C ALA A 52 -12.67 3.34 -3.13
N LYS A 53 -11.84 2.85 -4.07
CA LYS A 53 -12.30 2.03 -5.18
C LYS A 53 -12.03 0.56 -4.89
N SER A 54 -13.09 -0.21 -4.64
CA SER A 54 -12.97 -1.68 -4.62
C SER A 54 -12.55 -2.16 -6.02
N PRO A 55 -11.52 -3.00 -6.13
CA PRO A 55 -11.19 -3.63 -7.41
C PRO A 55 -12.32 -4.58 -7.82
N SER A 56 -12.33 -4.96 -9.11
CA SER A 56 -13.14 -6.09 -9.58
C SER A 56 -12.64 -7.35 -8.90
N LEU A 57 -13.47 -7.95 -8.05
CA LEU A 57 -13.14 -9.21 -7.37
C LEU A 57 -13.70 -10.40 -8.16
N PRO A 58 -13.02 -11.56 -8.13
CA PRO A 58 -13.56 -12.81 -8.66
C PRO A 58 -14.94 -13.15 -8.08
N LYS A 59 -15.77 -13.82 -8.88
CA LYS A 59 -17.09 -14.29 -8.44
C LYS A 59 -16.94 -15.25 -7.27
N GLY A 60 -17.77 -15.09 -6.24
CA GLY A 60 -17.81 -15.96 -5.05
C GLY A 60 -17.21 -15.36 -3.79
N LEU A 61 -16.37 -14.32 -3.92
CA LEU A 61 -15.85 -13.58 -2.76
C LEU A 61 -16.93 -12.68 -2.14
N PRO A 62 -16.92 -12.51 -0.80
CA PRO A 62 -17.75 -11.50 -0.16
C PRO A 62 -17.35 -10.11 -0.66
N ARG A 63 -18.33 -9.21 -0.78
CA ARG A 63 -18.04 -7.81 -1.13
C ARG A 63 -17.33 -7.14 0.05
N PRO A 64 -16.25 -6.40 -0.19
CA PRO A 64 -15.61 -5.61 0.86
C PRO A 64 -16.54 -4.47 1.29
N PRO A 65 -16.28 -3.86 2.47
CA PRO A 65 -16.97 -2.64 2.89
C PRO A 65 -16.84 -1.52 1.84
N SER A 66 -17.86 -0.66 1.78
CA SER A 66 -17.86 0.50 0.87
C SER A 66 -17.03 1.67 1.41
N GLU A 67 -16.77 1.67 2.70
CA GLU A 67 -16.03 2.72 3.38
C GLU A 67 -14.57 2.75 2.89
N PRO A 68 -14.03 3.94 2.56
CA PRO A 68 -12.64 4.04 2.12
C PRO A 68 -11.67 3.57 3.20
N THR A 69 -10.68 2.76 2.81
CA THR A 69 -9.60 2.35 3.71
C THR A 69 -8.48 3.38 3.68
N THR A 70 -8.11 3.91 4.84
CA THR A 70 -6.96 4.82 5.00
C THR A 70 -5.73 4.03 5.41
N TYR A 71 -4.62 4.27 4.71
CA TYR A 71 -3.31 3.70 4.96
C TYR A 71 -2.37 4.79 5.44
N LEU A 72 -1.82 4.62 6.64
CA LEU A 72 -0.75 5.48 7.16
C LEU A 72 0.59 4.91 6.76
N VAL A 73 1.43 5.71 6.14
CA VAL A 73 2.71 5.25 5.60
C VAL A 73 3.85 5.88 6.39
N PHE A 74 4.75 5.02 6.87
CA PHE A 74 5.99 5.39 7.52
C PHE A 74 7.13 5.18 6.53
N ILE A 75 7.78 6.27 6.14
CA ILE A 75 8.87 6.29 5.16
C ILE A 75 10.14 6.71 5.88
N ALA A 76 11.23 5.94 5.75
CA ALA A 76 12.51 6.38 6.29
C ALA A 76 13.01 7.60 5.51
N LYS A 77 13.60 8.59 6.20
CA LYS A 77 14.06 9.84 5.56
C LYS A 77 15.01 9.62 4.38
N LYS A 78 15.85 8.57 4.43
CA LYS A 78 16.75 8.17 3.34
C LYS A 78 16.01 7.69 2.08
N GLN A 79 14.84 7.07 2.23
CA GLN A 79 13.99 6.71 1.09
C GLN A 79 13.28 7.95 0.57
N TRP A 80 12.72 8.77 1.48
CA TRP A 80 12.01 10.00 1.12
C TRP A 80 12.87 10.98 0.33
N SER A 81 14.14 11.14 0.72
CA SER A 81 15.06 12.06 0.04
C SER A 81 15.26 11.77 -1.44
N LYS A 82 14.98 10.54 -1.89
CA LYS A 82 15.08 10.12 -3.30
C LYS A 82 13.88 10.52 -4.15
N VAL A 83 12.74 10.82 -3.51
CA VAL A 83 11.47 11.09 -4.20
C VAL A 83 10.90 12.47 -3.90
N LYS A 84 11.37 13.14 -2.83
CA LYS A 84 10.85 14.42 -2.36
C LYS A 84 10.80 15.50 -3.46
N GLU A 85 11.83 15.57 -4.30
CA GLU A 85 11.92 16.58 -5.36
C GLU A 85 10.94 16.28 -6.49
N SER A 86 10.78 15.00 -6.86
CA SER A 86 9.78 14.60 -7.85
C SER A 86 8.37 14.95 -7.38
N ILE A 87 8.03 14.64 -6.13
CA ILE A 87 6.71 14.95 -5.57
C ILE A 87 6.49 16.47 -5.41
N ALA A 88 7.53 17.22 -5.04
CA ALA A 88 7.44 18.67 -4.91
C ALA A 88 7.27 19.39 -6.27
N ASN A 89 7.99 18.94 -7.30
CA ASN A 89 8.01 19.56 -8.61
C ASN A 89 6.86 19.08 -9.51
N PHE A 90 6.34 17.87 -9.26
CA PHE A 90 5.27 17.26 -10.04
C PHE A 90 4.14 16.79 -9.11
N PRO A 91 3.20 17.68 -8.73
CA PRO A 91 2.11 17.36 -7.80
C PRO A 91 1.19 16.23 -8.27
N GLU A 92 1.18 15.94 -9.57
CA GLU A 92 0.41 14.85 -10.18
C GLU A 92 1.13 13.50 -10.15
N ASP A 93 2.43 13.49 -9.85
CA ASP A 93 3.22 12.27 -9.73
C ASP A 93 2.72 11.41 -8.56
N LYS A 94 2.88 10.11 -8.70
CA LYS A 94 2.37 9.13 -7.75
C LYS A 94 3.54 8.40 -7.11
N LEU A 95 3.50 8.31 -5.79
CA LEU A 95 4.37 7.40 -5.06
C LEU A 95 4.01 5.96 -5.43
N ILE A 96 5.03 5.12 -5.52
CA ILE A 96 4.95 3.66 -5.54
C ILE A 96 5.69 3.21 -4.30
N ILE A 97 4.94 2.68 -3.34
CA ILE A 97 5.44 2.29 -2.02
C ILE A 97 5.28 0.78 -1.90
N GLU A 98 6.38 0.07 -1.64
CA GLU A 98 6.33 -1.33 -1.22
C GLU A 98 6.76 -1.41 0.25
N GLY A 99 6.01 -2.14 1.05
CA GLY A 99 6.33 -2.26 2.47
C GLY A 99 5.54 -3.33 3.19
N PHE A 100 5.80 -3.40 4.50
CA PHE A 100 5.17 -4.35 5.40
C PHE A 100 3.88 -3.75 5.97
N PRO A 101 2.71 -4.36 5.73
CA PRO A 101 1.44 -3.89 6.27
C PRO A 101 1.26 -4.34 7.72
N VAL A 102 0.78 -3.44 8.57
CA VAL A 102 0.45 -3.73 9.98
C VAL A 102 -0.85 -3.04 10.33
N TYR A 103 -1.76 -3.74 11.00
CA TYR A 103 -2.87 -3.07 11.68
C TYR A 103 -2.41 -2.63 13.07
N ASP A 104 -2.36 -1.33 13.33
CA ASP A 104 -1.89 -0.76 14.59
C ASP A 104 -3.05 -0.20 15.41
N ARG A 105 -3.34 -0.85 16.53
CA ARG A 105 -4.44 -0.47 17.44
C ARG A 105 -4.16 0.81 18.23
N ARG A 106 -2.92 1.29 18.26
CA ARG A 106 -2.54 2.51 19.00
C ARG A 106 -2.98 3.79 18.29
N ILE A 107 -3.43 3.69 17.03
CA ILE A 107 -3.69 4.84 16.18
C ILE A 107 -5.20 5.06 16.01
N GLY A 108 -5.66 6.25 16.38
CA GLY A 108 -7.08 6.61 16.31
C GLY A 108 -7.94 5.79 17.28
N GLN A 109 -9.27 5.98 17.21
CA GLN A 109 -10.19 5.28 18.10
C GLN A 109 -10.39 3.79 17.72
N ASN A 110 -10.23 3.46 16.43
CA ASN A 110 -10.54 2.13 15.88
C ASN A 110 -9.32 1.42 15.28
N GLY A 111 -8.10 1.84 15.62
CA GLY A 111 -6.87 1.39 14.95
C GLY A 111 -6.76 1.88 13.50
N ALA A 112 -5.60 1.66 12.89
CA ALA A 112 -5.36 2.02 11.49
C ALA A 112 -4.48 1.01 10.76
N MET A 113 -4.68 0.89 9.45
CA MET A 113 -3.73 0.19 8.58
C MET A 113 -2.50 1.05 8.38
N CYS A 114 -1.35 0.49 8.70
CA CYS A 114 -0.03 1.11 8.58
C CYS A 114 0.80 0.37 7.55
N VAL A 115 1.70 1.09 6.88
CA VAL A 115 2.68 0.53 5.96
C VAL A 115 4.05 1.05 6.33
N TYR A 116 4.93 0.13 6.72
CA TYR A 116 6.33 0.43 6.94
C TYR A 116 7.06 0.26 5.63
N ALA A 117 7.42 1.37 4.98
CA ALA A 117 7.98 1.36 3.65
C ALA A 117 9.37 0.70 3.62
N GLN A 118 9.53 -0.30 2.76
CA GLN A 118 10.81 -0.96 2.49
C GLN A 118 11.41 -0.44 1.18
N ASN A 119 10.56 -0.03 0.23
CA ASN A 119 10.97 0.66 -0.99
C ASN A 119 9.98 1.79 -1.33
N VAL A 120 10.51 2.91 -1.83
CA VAL A 120 9.72 4.06 -2.28
C VAL A 120 10.36 4.62 -3.55
N THR A 121 9.55 4.77 -4.60
CA THR A 121 9.88 5.48 -5.85
C THR A 121 8.66 6.29 -6.28
N THR A 122 8.77 7.06 -7.36
CA THR A 122 7.61 7.64 -8.04
C THR A 122 7.39 7.00 -9.40
N LYS A 123 6.23 7.26 -10.03
CA LYS A 123 5.96 6.84 -11.40
C LYS A 123 6.92 7.46 -12.39
N LEU A 124 7.18 8.76 -12.29
CA LEU A 124 8.12 9.45 -13.19
C LEU A 124 9.54 8.90 -13.06
N ILE A 125 10.03 8.70 -11.83
CA ILE A 125 11.36 8.11 -11.60
C ILE A 125 11.44 6.67 -12.13
N GLN A 126 10.38 5.87 -11.94
CA GLN A 126 10.34 4.50 -12.44
C GLN A 126 10.32 4.46 -13.97
N GLN A 127 9.59 5.38 -14.61
CA GLN A 127 9.54 5.51 -16.06
C GLN A 127 10.90 5.88 -16.64
N ALA A 128 11.55 6.93 -16.12
CA ALA A 128 12.88 7.35 -16.58
C ALA A 128 13.93 6.23 -16.48
N LYS A 129 13.87 5.41 -15.41
CA LYS A 129 14.75 4.23 -15.28
C LYS A 129 14.48 3.16 -16.32
N ARG A 130 13.22 2.92 -16.68
CA ARG A 130 12.87 1.94 -17.71
C ARG A 130 13.36 2.38 -19.09
N GLU A 131 13.22 3.65 -19.40
CA GLU A 131 13.69 4.24 -20.66
C GLU A 131 15.21 4.15 -20.77
N ALA A 132 15.95 4.52 -19.70
CA ALA A 132 17.41 4.41 -19.69
C ALA A 132 17.93 2.97 -19.90
N ASN A 133 17.29 1.98 -19.25
CA ASN A 133 17.68 0.58 -19.41
C ASN A 133 17.36 0.03 -20.81
N GLN A 134 16.30 0.50 -21.45
CA GLN A 134 15.95 0.10 -22.81
C GLN A 134 16.92 0.68 -23.84
N SER A 135 17.36 1.93 -23.67
CA SER A 135 18.37 2.53 -24.55
C SER A 135 19.71 1.80 -24.48
N GLN A 136 20.15 1.38 -23.29
CA GLN A 136 21.41 0.64 -23.12
C GLN A 136 21.40 -0.74 -23.78
N ASN A 137 20.31 -1.49 -23.63
CA ASN A 137 20.20 -2.82 -24.26
C ASN A 137 20.16 -2.76 -25.79
N ASN A 138 19.64 -1.68 -26.38
CA ASN A 138 19.60 -1.51 -27.84
C ASN A 138 20.93 -1.03 -28.44
N GLU A 139 21.88 -0.53 -27.62
CA GLU A 139 23.22 -0.14 -28.06
C GLU A 139 24.24 -1.30 -27.97
N GLU A 140 23.91 -2.37 -27.24
CA GLU A 140 24.73 -3.58 -27.08
C GLU A 140 24.37 -4.72 -28.06
N GLU A 141 23.29 -4.57 -28.84
CA GLU A 141 22.87 -5.48 -29.94
C GLU A 141 23.29 -4.95 -31.33
#